data_AF-A0A969T3H1-F1
#
_entry.id   AF-A0A969T3H1-F1
#
_cell.length_a   1.000
_cell.length_b   1.000
_cell.length_c   1.000
_cell.angle_alpha   90.00
_cell.angle_beta   90.00
_cell.angle_gamma   90.00
#
_symmetry.space_group_name_H-M   'P 1'
#
loop_
_entity.id
_entity.type
_entity.pdbx_description
1 polymer ?
#
loop_
_entity_poly.entity_id
_entity_poly.type
_entity_poly.pdbx_seq_one_letter_code
_entity_poly.pdbx_strand_id
1 'polypeptide(L)'
;MKRYLLLFLLISTLACSNEKKNKFKLIPTGKTKNFILTPETKNFCFYARYFKAKNDSQYLVLSNERLNRIEFYNWNTGKLSNLIKLEKEGPNGIISGLRGLEVLSMDSILVFNSITYNGSFYLVDKNGKIIKKYEIKSTNPKYEFVPTRPNSMTNNSLYRKMIVFYIYLH
;
A
#
# COMPACT_ATOMS: atom_id res chain seq x y z
N MET A 1 -25.87 -4.42 -50.43
CA MET A 1 -24.73 -3.89 -49.63
C MET A 1 -25.01 -2.55 -48.94
N LYS A 2 -25.71 -1.57 -49.57
CA LYS A 2 -26.02 -0.25 -48.95
C LYS A 2 -26.94 -0.30 -47.70
N ARG A 3 -27.78 -1.32 -47.55
CA ARG A 3 -28.80 -1.41 -46.48
C ARG A 3 -28.23 -1.77 -45.09
N TYR A 4 -27.06 -2.43 -45.04
CA TYR A 4 -26.36 -2.74 -43.80
C TYR A 4 -25.42 -1.62 -43.34
N LEU A 5 -25.05 -0.70 -44.24
CA LEU A 5 -24.21 0.46 -43.93
C LEU A 5 -24.92 1.43 -42.98
N LEU A 6 -26.22 1.61 -43.16
CA LEU A 6 -27.07 2.45 -42.31
C LEU A 6 -27.23 1.88 -40.90
N LEU A 7 -27.31 0.55 -40.77
CA LEU A 7 -27.35 -0.13 -39.46
C LEU A 7 -26.01 -0.01 -38.71
N PHE A 8 -24.89 -0.07 -39.42
CA PHE A 8 -23.56 0.10 -38.83
C PHE A 8 -23.34 1.54 -38.33
N LEU A 9 -23.90 2.54 -39.02
CA LEU A 9 -23.86 3.95 -38.61
C LEU A 9 -24.76 4.27 -37.41
N LEU A 10 -25.85 3.51 -37.20
CA LEU A 10 -26.75 3.71 -36.06
C LEU A 10 -26.19 3.12 -34.75
N ILE A 11 -25.36 2.09 -34.84
CA ILE A 11 -24.75 1.43 -33.66
C ILE A 11 -23.57 2.23 -33.12
N SER A 12 -22.88 3.00 -33.96
CA SER A 12 -21.72 3.82 -33.54
C SER A 12 -22.09 5.05 -32.71
N THR A 13 -23.34 5.53 -32.76
CA THR A 13 -23.79 6.69 -31.98
C THR A 13 -24.26 6.33 -30.57
N LEU A 14 -24.50 5.06 -30.28
CA LEU A 14 -24.84 4.56 -28.93
C LEU A 14 -23.61 4.31 -28.05
N ALA A 15 -22.41 4.45 -28.60
CA ALA A 15 -21.15 4.35 -27.86
C ALA A 15 -20.83 5.64 -27.08
N CYS A 16 -21.79 6.14 -26.30
CA CYS A 16 -21.56 7.24 -25.38
C CYS A 16 -20.97 6.66 -24.09
N SER A 17 -19.64 6.69 -23.96
CA SER A 17 -18.97 6.35 -22.70
C SER A 17 -19.29 7.43 -21.67
N ASN A 18 -20.00 7.06 -20.61
CA ASN A 18 -20.12 7.92 -19.43
C ASN A 18 -18.76 8.04 -18.74
N GLU A 19 -17.92 8.97 -19.22
CA GLU A 19 -16.71 9.34 -18.51
C GLU A 19 -17.11 9.92 -17.15
N LYS A 20 -16.82 9.17 -16.09
CA LYS A 20 -16.92 9.68 -14.72
C LYS A 20 -15.93 10.83 -14.57
N LYS A 21 -16.37 12.07 -14.84
CA LYS A 21 -15.62 13.28 -14.53
C LYS A 21 -15.29 13.25 -13.03
N ASN A 22 -14.00 13.17 -12.70
CA ASN A 22 -13.54 13.33 -11.33
C ASN A 22 -13.98 14.73 -10.86
N LYS A 23 -14.91 14.78 -9.90
CA LYS A 23 -15.50 16.02 -9.37
C LYS A 23 -14.54 16.87 -8.53
N PHE A 24 -13.31 16.40 -8.33
CA PHE A 24 -12.32 17.02 -7.46
C PHE A 24 -11.04 17.28 -8.24
N LYS A 25 -10.47 18.48 -8.04
CA LYS A 25 -9.18 18.88 -8.59
C LYS A 25 -8.22 19.10 -7.43
N LEU A 26 -7.00 18.59 -7.55
CA LEU A 26 -5.93 18.89 -6.61
C LEU A 26 -5.49 20.35 -6.82
N ILE A 27 -5.39 21.09 -5.73
CA ILE A 27 -4.94 22.48 -5.74
C ILE A 27 -3.56 22.52 -5.06
N PRO A 28 -2.54 23.13 -5.69
CA PRO A 28 -1.25 23.33 -5.05
C PRO A 28 -1.42 24.14 -3.76
N THR A 29 -0.89 23.64 -2.66
CA THR A 29 -0.98 24.32 -1.35
C THR A 29 0.13 25.34 -1.14
N GLY A 30 1.19 25.30 -1.96
CA GLY A 30 2.43 26.07 -1.74
C GLY A 30 3.21 25.66 -0.48
N LYS A 31 2.76 24.64 0.25
CA LYS A 31 3.36 24.17 1.50
C LYS A 31 4.11 22.86 1.24
N THR A 32 5.38 22.81 1.62
CA THR A 32 6.20 21.60 1.56
C THR A 32 6.26 20.94 2.92
N LYS A 33 6.14 19.61 2.95
CA LYS A 33 6.35 18.80 4.15
C LYS A 33 7.71 18.13 4.09
N ASN A 34 8.58 18.43 5.05
CA ASN A 34 9.94 17.91 5.09
C ASN A 34 10.08 16.84 6.18
N PHE A 35 10.83 15.79 5.86
CA PHE A 35 11.18 14.71 6.79
C PHE A 35 12.69 14.54 6.79
N ILE A 36 13.30 14.50 7.98
CA ILE A 36 14.73 14.29 8.16
C ILE A 36 14.95 12.78 8.21
N LEU A 37 15.36 12.20 7.09
CA LEU A 37 15.65 10.78 6.98
C LEU A 37 16.93 10.42 7.73
N THR A 38 17.00 9.20 8.26
CA THR A 38 18.27 8.69 8.78
C THR A 38 19.26 8.44 7.65
N PRO A 39 20.59 8.51 7.89
CA PRO A 39 21.60 8.23 6.86
C PRO A 39 21.41 6.87 6.18
N GLU A 40 20.83 5.90 6.89
CA GLU A 40 20.61 4.56 6.39
C GLU A 40 19.28 4.38 5.62
N THR A 41 18.42 5.40 5.64
CA THR A 41 17.12 5.43 4.95
C THR A 41 17.27 6.05 3.57
N LYS A 42 16.84 5.34 2.53
CA LYS A 42 16.82 5.89 1.17
C LYS A 42 15.82 7.04 1.08
N ASN A 43 16.16 8.06 0.29
CA ASN A 43 15.25 9.14 -0.10
C ASN A 43 14.06 8.68 -0.96
N PHE A 44 14.07 7.43 -1.42
CA PHE A 44 12.99 6.82 -2.18
C PHE A 44 12.49 5.55 -1.49
N CYS A 45 11.20 5.54 -1.14
CA CYS A 45 10.51 4.43 -0.49
C CYS A 45 9.26 4.05 -1.31
N PHE A 46 9.13 2.77 -1.66
CA PHE A 46 7.99 2.27 -2.42
C PHE A 46 6.70 2.16 -1.57
N TYR A 47 6.84 2.01 -0.26
CA TYR A 47 5.72 1.74 0.63
C TYR A 47 5.70 2.72 1.80
N ALA A 48 4.92 3.78 1.59
CA ALA A 48 4.69 4.84 2.57
C ALA A 48 3.21 4.90 2.94
N ARG A 49 2.91 5.15 4.21
CA ARG A 49 1.54 5.34 4.72
C ARG A 49 1.48 6.55 5.64
N TYR A 50 0.42 7.35 5.50
CA TYR A 50 0.02 8.27 6.56
C TYR A 50 -0.76 7.48 7.61
N PHE A 51 -0.43 7.68 8.88
CA PHE A 51 -1.12 7.05 9.99
C PHE A 51 -1.46 8.09 11.06
N LYS A 52 -2.69 8.04 11.56
CA LYS A 52 -3.15 8.83 12.70
C LYS A 52 -3.51 7.88 13.83
N ALA A 53 -2.76 7.95 14.92
CA ALA A 53 -3.00 7.17 16.12
C ALA A 53 -4.25 7.66 16.88
N LYS A 54 -4.76 6.82 17.80
CA LYS A 54 -5.93 7.13 18.62
C LYS A 54 -5.76 8.37 19.49
N ASN A 55 -4.54 8.69 19.89
CA ASN A 55 -4.21 9.90 20.67
C ASN A 55 -3.94 11.13 19.78
N ASP A 56 -4.45 11.14 18.55
CA ASP A 56 -4.24 12.17 17.52
C ASP A 56 -2.79 12.39 17.05
N SER A 57 -1.83 11.60 17.54
CA SER A 57 -0.46 11.62 17.01
C SER A 57 -0.46 11.16 15.55
N GLN A 58 0.23 11.89 14.68
CA GLN A 58 0.26 11.63 13.25
C GLN A 58 1.67 11.25 12.81
N TYR A 59 1.75 10.33 11.85
CA TYR A 59 3.02 9.77 11.39
C TYR A 59 3.03 9.59 9.87
N LEU A 60 4.21 9.79 9.28
CA LEU A 60 4.59 9.18 8.02
C LEU A 60 5.30 7.87 8.35
N VAL A 61 4.78 6.76 7.85
CA VAL A 61 5.32 5.41 8.10
C VAL A 61 5.93 4.88 6.82
N LEU A 62 7.20 4.50 6.88
CA LEU A 62 7.99 4.03 5.73
C LEU A 62 8.45 2.59 5.93
N SER A 63 8.41 1.80 4.87
CA SER A 63 9.15 0.54 4.79
C SER A 63 10.60 0.81 4.38
N ASN A 64 11.56 0.38 5.20
CA ASN A 64 12.96 0.29 4.81
C ASN A 64 13.32 -1.18 4.52
N GLU A 65 13.10 -1.58 3.27
CA GLU A 65 13.32 -2.96 2.80
C GLU A 65 14.77 -3.43 2.98
N ARG A 66 15.74 -2.52 2.77
CA ARG A 66 17.17 -2.84 2.88
C ARG A 66 17.53 -3.26 4.29
N LEU A 67 17.00 -2.54 5.27
CA LEU A 67 17.23 -2.78 6.68
C LEU A 67 16.18 -3.68 7.33
N ASN A 68 15.18 -4.14 6.58
CA ASN A 68 14.03 -4.90 7.06
C ASN A 68 13.38 -4.25 8.29
N ARG A 69 13.10 -2.95 8.23
CA ARG A 69 12.51 -2.20 9.34
C ARG A 69 11.40 -1.28 8.87
N ILE A 70 10.47 -0.97 9.77
CA ILE A 70 9.42 0.04 9.58
C ILE A 70 9.84 1.28 10.35
N GLU A 71 9.76 2.45 9.74
CA GLU A 71 10.16 3.72 10.33
C GLU A 71 8.96 4.64 10.48
N PHE A 72 8.76 5.18 11.68
CA PHE A 72 7.69 6.12 11.99
C PHE A 72 8.30 7.50 12.16
N TYR A 73 8.03 8.39 11.22
CA TYR A 73 8.40 9.79 11.31
C TYR A 73 7.22 10.58 11.86
N ASN A 74 7.44 11.35 12.93
CA ASN A 74 6.42 12.22 13.47
C ASN A 74 6.01 13.24 12.38
N TRP A 75 4.71 13.33 12.11
CA TRP A 75 4.21 14.19 11.06
C TRP A 75 4.56 15.64 11.34
N ASN A 76 4.35 16.15 12.56
CA ASN A 76 4.55 17.57 12.86
C ASN A 76 6.02 17.98 12.81
N THR A 77 6.91 17.20 13.43
CA THR A 77 8.33 17.56 13.55
C THR A 77 9.17 17.09 12.35
N GLY A 78 8.68 16.13 11.56
CA GLY A 78 9.42 15.53 10.46
C GLY A 78 10.58 14.62 10.90
N LYS A 79 10.76 14.41 12.22
CA LYS A 79 11.85 13.59 12.79
C LYS A 79 11.40 12.15 12.99
N LEU A 80 12.36 11.21 12.94
CA LEU A 80 12.11 9.83 13.32
C LEU A 80 11.65 9.77 14.79
N SER A 81 10.48 9.18 15.02
CA SER A 81 9.88 8.98 16.33
C SER A 81 10.22 7.61 16.90
N ASN A 82 10.09 6.57 16.07
CA ASN A 82 10.36 5.19 16.44
C ASN A 82 10.60 4.34 15.19
N LEU A 83 11.17 3.16 15.38
CA LEU A 83 11.34 2.16 14.33
C LEU A 83 11.03 0.77 14.87
N ILE A 84 10.61 -0.13 13.97
CA ILE A 84 10.33 -1.52 14.25
C ILE A 84 11.28 -2.34 13.38
N LYS A 85 12.20 -3.09 13.99
CA LYS A 85 13.06 -4.02 13.26
C LYS A 85 12.30 -5.33 13.05
N LEU A 86 12.37 -5.88 11.85
CA LEU A 86 11.81 -7.18 11.52
C LEU A 86 12.97 -8.18 11.37
N GLU A 87 12.91 -9.27 12.12
CA GLU A 87 13.87 -10.35 12.00
C GLU A 87 13.73 -11.00 10.61
N LYS A 88 14.86 -11.40 9.99
CA LYS A 88 14.83 -12.11 8.70
C LYS A 88 14.69 -13.62 8.86
N GLU A 89 15.09 -14.14 10.01
CA GLU A 89 15.23 -15.55 10.35
C GLU A 89 14.69 -15.81 11.75
N GLY A 90 14.53 -17.08 12.12
CA GLY A 90 14.01 -17.49 13.43
C GLY A 90 12.48 -17.50 13.50
N PRO A 91 11.91 -17.70 14.71
CA PRO A 91 10.46 -17.85 14.89
C PRO A 91 9.66 -16.59 14.56
N ASN A 92 10.30 -15.40 14.58
CA ASN A 92 9.71 -14.14 14.11
C ASN A 92 10.26 -13.71 12.74
N GLY A 93 10.92 -14.63 12.02
CA GLY A 93 11.54 -14.37 10.74
C GLY A 93 10.50 -14.01 9.68
N ILE A 94 10.58 -12.77 9.19
CA ILE A 94 9.82 -12.30 8.04
C ILE A 94 10.82 -12.22 6.88
N ILE A 95 10.67 -13.14 5.93
CA ILE A 95 11.50 -13.24 4.71
C ILE A 95 11.70 -11.84 4.11
N SER A 96 12.96 -11.55 3.77
CA SER A 96 13.40 -10.26 3.24
C SER A 96 12.60 -9.82 2.02
N GLY A 97 12.43 -8.50 1.85
CA GLY A 97 11.73 -7.92 0.71
C GLY A 97 10.29 -7.59 1.04
N LEU A 98 10.10 -6.75 2.07
CA LEU A 98 8.81 -6.19 2.41
C LEU A 98 8.22 -5.48 1.18
N ARG A 99 7.05 -5.93 0.74
CA ARG A 99 6.35 -5.36 -0.41
C ARG A 99 5.20 -4.44 -0.02
N GLY A 100 4.98 -4.24 1.27
CA GLY A 100 4.19 -3.13 1.78
C GLY A 100 3.68 -3.37 3.19
N LEU A 101 2.92 -2.39 3.68
CA LEU A 101 2.46 -2.33 5.06
C LEU A 101 1.12 -1.60 5.18
N GLU A 102 0.38 -1.96 6.22
CA GLU A 102 -0.80 -1.26 6.72
C GLU A 102 -0.71 -1.14 8.24
N VAL A 103 -0.89 0.07 8.77
CA VAL A 103 -0.78 0.34 10.21
C VAL A 103 -2.18 0.34 10.81
N LEU A 104 -2.55 -0.73 11.52
CA LEU A 104 -3.84 -0.84 12.20
C LEU A 104 -3.80 -0.13 13.55
N SER A 105 -2.67 -0.25 14.26
CA SER A 105 -2.36 0.47 15.48
C SER A 105 -0.84 0.56 15.67
N MET A 106 -0.39 1.28 16.70
CA MET A 106 1.04 1.33 17.06
C MET A 106 1.62 -0.04 17.45
N ASP A 107 0.78 -1.01 17.80
CA ASP A 107 1.15 -2.36 18.24
C ASP A 107 0.57 -3.45 17.32
N SER A 108 0.09 -3.06 16.13
CA SER A 108 -0.54 -3.97 15.18
C SER A 108 -0.31 -3.45 13.77
N ILE A 109 0.74 -3.96 13.14
CA ILE A 109 1.11 -3.58 11.77
C ILE A 109 0.98 -4.81 10.90
N LEU A 110 0.15 -4.71 9.87
CA LEU A 110 0.06 -5.75 8.85
C LEU A 110 1.16 -5.50 7.83
N VAL A 111 2.03 -6.48 7.64
CA VAL A 111 3.12 -6.41 6.67
C VAL A 111 2.99 -7.54 5.68
N PHE A 112 3.43 -7.33 4.43
CA PHE A 112 3.35 -8.36 3.41
C PHE A 112 4.66 -8.53 2.65
N ASN A 113 4.96 -9.78 2.33
CA ASN A 113 5.99 -10.15 1.37
C ASN A 113 5.33 -10.76 0.13
N SER A 114 5.80 -10.37 -1.05
CA SER A 114 5.29 -10.90 -2.32
C SER A 114 6.50 -11.18 -3.20
N ILE A 115 7.19 -12.27 -2.89
CA ILE A 115 8.28 -12.78 -3.73
C ILE A 115 7.84 -14.04 -4.49
N THR A 116 6.78 -14.74 -4.08
CA THR A 116 6.27 -15.95 -4.74
C THR A 116 4.75 -16.07 -4.64
N TYR A 117 4.17 -16.97 -5.45
CA TYR A 117 2.75 -17.34 -5.52
C TYR A 117 2.10 -17.80 -4.19
N ASN A 118 2.90 -17.90 -3.12
CA ASN A 118 2.50 -18.26 -1.76
C ASN A 118 2.81 -17.13 -0.78
N GLY A 119 2.45 -15.89 -1.14
CA GLY A 119 2.66 -14.73 -0.28
C GLY A 119 2.04 -14.93 1.11
N SER A 120 2.59 -14.26 2.11
CA SER A 120 2.00 -14.25 3.47
C SER A 120 1.86 -12.83 3.97
N PHE A 121 0.77 -12.58 4.69
CA PHE A 121 0.67 -11.42 5.54
C PHE A 121 1.10 -11.79 6.96
N TYR A 122 1.82 -10.89 7.60
CA TYR A 122 2.21 -11.02 8.99
C TYR A 122 1.64 -9.84 9.75
N LEU A 123 0.88 -10.12 10.80
CA LEU A 123 0.54 -9.12 11.79
C LEU A 123 1.69 -9.08 12.79
N VAL A 124 2.36 -7.94 12.91
CA VAL A 124 3.47 -7.74 13.84
C VAL A 124 3.14 -6.73 14.92
N ASP A 125 3.72 -6.94 16.10
CA ASP A 125 3.64 -6.01 17.22
C ASP A 125 4.63 -4.83 17.05
N LYS A 126 4.64 -3.90 18.01
CA LYS A 126 5.56 -2.75 18.03
C LYS A 126 7.04 -3.13 18.15
N ASN A 127 7.33 -4.36 18.57
CA ASN A 127 8.68 -4.90 18.72
C ASN A 127 9.12 -5.70 17.48
N GLY A 128 8.24 -5.87 16.49
CA GLY A 128 8.49 -6.67 15.29
C GLY A 128 8.27 -8.17 15.47
N LYS A 129 7.64 -8.59 16.57
CA LYS A 129 7.28 -10.00 16.80
C LYS A 129 6.02 -10.35 16.02
N ILE A 130 5.97 -11.56 15.48
CA ILE A 130 4.80 -12.04 14.74
C ILE A 130 3.70 -12.38 15.73
N ILE A 131 2.58 -11.65 15.66
CA ILE A 131 1.34 -11.96 16.37
C ILE A 131 0.59 -13.06 15.62
N LYS A 132 0.48 -12.92 14.29
CA LYS A 132 -0.28 -13.84 13.44
C LYS A 132 0.25 -13.86 12.01
N LYS A 133 0.25 -15.05 11.40
CA LYS A 133 0.56 -15.24 9.98
C LYS A 133 -0.72 -15.62 9.22
N TYR A 134 -0.95 -14.98 8.08
CA TYR A 134 -2.01 -15.32 7.14
C TYR A 134 -1.39 -15.81 5.85
N GLU A 135 -1.59 -17.09 5.55
CA GLU A 135 -1.09 -17.69 4.32
C GLU A 135 -2.06 -17.42 3.17
N ILE A 136 -1.53 -16.90 2.07
CA ILE A 136 -2.30 -16.73 0.85
C ILE A 136 -2.14 -18.02 0.06
N LYS A 137 -3.12 -18.91 0.19
CA LYS A 137 -3.20 -20.09 -0.68
C LYS A 137 -3.93 -19.66 -1.95
N SER A 138 -3.22 -19.63 -3.09
CA SER A 138 -3.92 -19.54 -4.37
C SER A 138 -4.71 -20.84 -4.56
N THR A 139 -6.03 -20.78 -4.37
CA THR A 139 -6.92 -21.92 -4.61
C THR A 139 -7.31 -22.05 -6.08
N ASN A 140 -6.87 -21.12 -6.94
CA ASN A 140 -7.21 -21.14 -8.36
C ASN A 140 -6.00 -20.71 -9.21
N PRO A 141 -5.39 -21.62 -9.99
CA PRO A 141 -4.22 -21.30 -10.83
C PRO A 141 -4.49 -20.25 -11.92
N LYS A 142 -5.77 -19.88 -12.15
CA LYS A 142 -6.17 -18.83 -13.09
C LYS A 142 -6.04 -17.41 -12.53
N TYR A 143 -5.99 -17.25 -11.20
CA TYR A 143 -5.93 -15.94 -10.55
C TYR A 143 -4.67 -15.83 -9.70
N GLU A 144 -3.76 -14.96 -10.12
CA GLU A 144 -2.58 -14.61 -9.34
C GLU A 144 -2.96 -13.54 -8.30
N PHE A 145 -2.78 -13.85 -7.02
CA PHE A 145 -2.88 -12.83 -5.99
C PHE A 145 -1.57 -12.03 -5.94
N VAL A 146 -1.58 -10.85 -6.57
CA VAL A 146 -0.47 -9.90 -6.48
C VAL A 146 -0.96 -8.72 -5.64
N PRO A 147 -0.54 -8.56 -4.37
CA PRO A 147 -0.83 -7.34 -3.64
C PRO A 147 -0.26 -6.17 -4.45
N THR A 148 -1.13 -5.23 -4.83
CA THR A 148 -0.78 -4.17 -5.77
C THR A 148 0.34 -3.33 -5.18
N ARG A 149 1.50 -3.30 -5.87
CA ARG A 149 2.53 -2.30 -5.59
C ARG A 149 1.86 -0.93 -5.77
N PRO A 150 1.96 0.02 -4.83
CA PRO A 150 1.66 1.40 -5.16
C PRO A 150 2.76 1.82 -6.13
N ASN A 151 2.55 1.58 -7.42
CA ASN A 151 3.47 2.04 -8.44
C ASN A 151 3.43 3.56 -8.38
N SER A 152 4.50 4.11 -7.82
CA SER A 152 4.93 5.50 -7.92
C SER A 152 3.92 6.56 -7.48
N MET A 153 4.34 7.39 -6.53
CA MET A 153 3.68 8.63 -6.10
C MET A 153 3.55 9.69 -7.24
N THR A 154 3.56 9.31 -8.52
CA THR A 154 3.62 10.24 -9.66
C THR A 154 2.41 10.19 -10.59
N ASN A 155 1.40 9.34 -10.36
CA ASN A 155 0.18 9.37 -11.18
C ASN A 155 -1.10 9.41 -10.33
N ASN A 156 -1.59 10.65 -10.10
CA ASN A 156 -2.73 11.00 -9.25
C ASN A 156 -4.12 10.53 -9.74
N SER A 157 -4.20 9.55 -10.64
CA SER A 157 -5.47 9.01 -11.15
C SER A 157 -5.83 7.62 -10.60
N LEU A 158 -4.98 7.02 -9.77
CA LEU A 158 -5.13 5.63 -9.30
C LEU A 158 -5.27 5.51 -7.77
N TYR A 159 -6.17 6.29 -7.16
CA TYR A 159 -6.93 5.82 -5.99
C TYR A 159 -7.97 4.76 -6.39
N ARG A 160 -7.67 3.96 -7.41
CA ARG A 160 -8.58 2.97 -7.96
C ARG A 160 -8.41 1.69 -7.15
N LYS A 161 -9.33 1.51 -6.21
CA LYS A 161 -9.55 0.27 -5.46
C LYS A 161 -8.30 -0.19 -4.71
N MET A 162 -8.01 0.47 -3.59
CA MET A 162 -7.58 -0.30 -2.43
C MET A 162 -8.74 -1.29 -2.20
N ILE A 163 -8.57 -2.53 -2.65
CA ILE A 163 -9.45 -3.63 -2.24
C ILE A 163 -9.22 -3.68 -0.73
N VAL A 164 -10.13 -3.03 0.00
CA VAL A 164 -10.33 -3.26 1.42
C VAL A 164 -10.64 -4.74 1.50
N PHE A 165 -9.65 -5.53 1.90
CA PHE A 165 -9.92 -6.89 2.31
C PHE A 165 -10.79 -6.77 3.55
N TYR A 166 -12.08 -7.03 3.38
CA TYR A 166 -12.89 -7.53 4.48
C TYR A 166 -12.28 -8.87 4.87
N ILE A 167 -11.26 -8.82 5.73
CA ILE A 167 -10.88 -9.99 6.51
C ILE A 167 -12.07 -10.17 7.45
N TYR A 168 -12.98 -11.06 7.07
CA TYR A 168 -14.00 -11.54 8.00
C TYR A 168 -13.24 -12.22 9.15
N LEU A 169 -13.11 -11.49 10.25
CA LEU A 169 -12.69 -12.02 11.53
C LEU A 169 -13.91 -12.77 12.08
N HIS A 170 -13.92 -14.08 11.91
CA HIS A 170 -14.75 -14.97 12.73
C HIS A 170 -14.07 -15.17 14.08
#